data_AF-A0A814E3G9-F1
#
_entry.id   AF-A0A814E3G9-F1
#
_cell.length_a   1.000
_cell.length_b   1.000
_cell.length_c   1.000
_cell.angle_alpha   90.00
_cell.angle_beta   90.00
_cell.angle_gamma   90.00
#
_symmetry.space_group_name_H-M   'P 1'
#
loop_
_entity.id
_entity.type
_entity.pdbx_description
1 polymer ?
#
loop_
_entity_poly.entity_id
_entity_poly.type
_entity_poly.pdbx_seq_one_letter_code
_entity_poly.pdbx_strand_id
1 'polypeptide(L)'
;MQQMKTSKLTIDRFDLFTIIFDILISILGSLVVNRLIPILKEKFIKAQLWGHDLNKRNSTEIKVAESQGVLAAGIFLILMFIMIAIVFSEHLHPETALLSICCMVLLGFADDVLDLRWSIKLLLPLIASLPLLLVYFANYHSTTIILPKPVRPYLGQQWNLGILYYIYMSMVAVFCTNAINILAGVNGLEVGQSIVIAISILIFNLVELQGICWEEHLFSLYFMIPFIACTLPILIKNCLVVNRLIPILKEKFIKAQLWGHDLNKRNSKEIKVAESQGVLAAGIFLILMFIMIAIVFSEHLHPESVFPHNKFVEYLAALLSICCMVLLGFADDVLDLRWSVKLLLPLIASLPLLLVYFANYHSTTIILPKPVRPYLGQQWNLGILYYIYMSMVAVFCTNAINILAGVNGLEVGQSIVIAMSIFIFNLVELQGTCWEEHLFSLYFMIPFIACTLPILIKNWYPAEIFVGDTLCYFSGMTFAVVGIIGHFSKTMLLFFIPQIINFLLSIPQLFHFIPCPRHRLPRLNPELDKLNASEVEFKKSDLKTLGWLMLRFFSITKFIRYREYLNNDGELMISTTNFTIINTVLCWCGPLHEEKLSRILILIQIVFGTLLTFFIRYYLVKFFYDS
;
A
#
# COMPACT_ATOMS: atom_id res chain seq x y z
N MET A 1 -22.82 1.41 43.69
CA MET A 1 -24.08 0.64 43.73
C MET A 1 -25.23 1.62 43.58
N GLN A 2 -25.55 1.98 42.32
CA GLN A 2 -26.75 2.72 41.93
C GLN A 2 -26.99 2.38 40.46
N GLN A 3 -28.25 2.08 40.14
CA GLN A 3 -28.71 1.29 38.98
C GLN A 3 -28.27 1.86 37.62
N MET A 4 -27.33 1.21 36.94
CA MET A 4 -27.32 1.20 35.47
C MET A 4 -28.26 0.09 35.03
N LYS A 5 -29.51 0.47 34.73
CA LYS A 5 -30.46 -0.41 34.04
C LYS A 5 -29.81 -0.89 32.76
N THR A 6 -29.63 -2.20 32.66
CA THR A 6 -29.56 -2.92 31.39
C THR A 6 -30.90 -2.75 30.68
N SER A 7 -31.10 -1.64 29.96
CA SER A 7 -32.12 -1.57 28.92
C SER A 7 -31.54 -2.24 27.69
N LYS A 8 -31.99 -3.47 27.41
CA LYS A 8 -31.90 -4.08 26.08
C LYS A 8 -32.41 -3.04 25.07
N LEU A 9 -31.59 -2.74 24.07
CA LEU A 9 -31.91 -1.86 22.96
C LEU A 9 -33.11 -2.43 22.19
N THR A 10 -34.27 -1.81 22.33
CA THR A 10 -35.29 -1.82 21.27
C THR A 10 -35.05 -0.57 20.47
N ILE A 11 -34.53 -0.71 19.24
CA ILE A 11 -34.65 0.34 18.22
C ILE A 11 -36.13 0.74 18.23
N ASP A 12 -36.45 1.97 18.62
CA ASP A 12 -37.84 2.37 18.71
C ASP A 12 -38.46 2.34 17.31
N ARG A 13 -39.79 2.15 17.24
CA ARG A 13 -40.47 2.10 15.93
C ARG A 13 -40.16 3.32 15.05
N PHE A 14 -39.84 4.45 15.68
CA PHE A 14 -39.42 5.68 15.02
C PHE A 14 -38.06 5.55 14.33
N ASP A 15 -37.03 4.99 14.98
CA ASP A 15 -35.69 4.83 14.39
C ASP A 15 -35.68 3.80 13.27
N LEU A 16 -36.44 2.70 13.44
CA LEU A 16 -36.61 1.70 12.39
C LEU A 16 -37.38 2.26 11.20
N PHE A 17 -38.43 3.05 11.44
CA PHE A 17 -39.15 3.78 10.40
C PHE A 17 -38.20 4.72 9.63
N THR A 18 -37.35 5.45 10.35
CA THR A 18 -36.37 6.36 9.77
C THR A 18 -35.35 5.63 8.88
N ILE A 19 -34.78 4.51 9.34
CA ILE A 19 -33.82 3.72 8.54
C ILE A 19 -34.50 3.14 7.29
N ILE A 20 -35.72 2.60 7.43
CA ILE A 20 -36.47 2.06 6.29
C ILE A 20 -36.81 3.19 5.30
N PHE A 21 -37.23 4.34 5.80
CA PHE A 21 -37.53 5.52 4.99
C PHE A 21 -36.28 6.00 4.24
N ASP A 22 -35.13 6.04 4.92
CA ASP A 22 -33.84 6.40 4.34
C ASP A 22 -33.40 5.42 3.24
N ILE A 23 -33.57 4.12 3.45
CA ILE A 23 -33.32 3.10 2.41
C ILE A 23 -34.23 3.31 1.20
N LEU A 24 -35.53 3.52 1.42
CA LEU A 24 -36.50 3.69 0.33
C LEU A 24 -36.23 4.95 -0.49
N ILE A 25 -35.95 6.08 0.18
CA ILE A 25 -35.66 7.34 -0.49
C ILE A 25 -34.30 7.28 -1.21
N SER A 26 -33.33 6.56 -0.65
CA SER A 26 -32.02 6.32 -1.26
C SER A 26 -32.10 5.46 -2.52
N ILE A 27 -32.95 4.42 -2.52
CA ILE A 27 -33.24 3.62 -3.73
C ILE A 27 -33.89 4.50 -4.80
N LEU A 28 -34.86 5.35 -4.43
CA LEU A 28 -35.48 6.31 -5.35
C LEU A 28 -34.42 7.28 -5.92
N GLY A 29 -33.56 7.81 -5.07
CA GLY A 29 -32.42 8.65 -5.43
C GLY A 29 -31.51 7.99 -6.45
N SER A 30 -31.14 6.73 -6.22
CA SER A 30 -30.33 5.94 -7.14
C SER A 30 -30.95 5.80 -8.54
N LEU A 31 -32.25 5.53 -8.59
CA LEU A 31 -33.01 5.46 -9.85
C LEU A 31 -33.05 6.82 -10.56
N VAL A 32 -33.18 7.91 -9.81
CA VAL A 32 -33.18 9.28 -10.33
C VAL A 32 -31.79 9.66 -10.87
N VAL A 33 -30.70 9.34 -10.16
CA VAL A 33 -29.31 9.54 -10.64
C VAL A 33 -29.09 8.81 -11.96
N ASN A 34 -29.45 7.53 -12.01
CA ASN A 34 -29.24 6.69 -13.20
C ASN A 34 -30.04 7.18 -14.42
N ARG A 35 -31.20 7.82 -14.21
CA ARG A 35 -31.99 8.46 -15.26
C ARG A 35 -31.48 9.86 -15.63
N LEU A 36 -31.03 10.66 -14.66
CA LEU A 36 -30.62 12.05 -14.90
C LEU A 36 -29.27 12.17 -15.60
N ILE A 37 -28.29 11.31 -15.29
CA ILE A 37 -26.97 11.32 -15.95
C ILE A 37 -27.08 11.30 -17.49
N PRO A 38 -27.78 10.34 -18.14
CA PRO A 38 -27.88 10.33 -19.59
C PRO A 38 -28.69 11.50 -20.17
N ILE A 39 -29.71 12.00 -19.45
CA ILE A 39 -30.55 13.12 -19.90
C ILE A 39 -29.76 14.44 -19.90
N LEU A 40 -28.95 14.66 -18.87
CA LEU A 40 -28.23 15.93 -18.67
C LEU A 40 -26.85 15.94 -19.32
N LYS A 41 -26.31 14.79 -19.70
CA LYS A 41 -25.04 14.66 -20.44
C LYS A 41 -24.90 15.69 -21.58
N GLU A 42 -25.92 15.81 -22.44
CA GLU A 42 -25.91 16.73 -23.58
C GLU A 42 -25.88 18.21 -23.17
N LYS A 43 -26.45 18.57 -22.00
CA LYS A 43 -26.38 19.93 -21.47
C LYS A 43 -25.00 20.28 -20.95
N PHE A 44 -24.31 19.35 -20.28
CA PHE A 44 -22.94 19.56 -19.81
C PHE A 44 -21.97 19.74 -21.00
N ILE A 45 -22.14 18.94 -22.05
CA ILE A 45 -21.36 19.10 -23.29
C ILE A 45 -21.62 20.47 -23.94
N LYS A 46 -22.88 20.93 -23.98
CA LYS A 46 -23.22 22.28 -24.50
C LYS A 46 -22.66 23.42 -23.64
N ALA A 47 -22.55 23.22 -22.32
CA ALA A 47 -21.98 24.18 -21.37
C ALA A 47 -20.44 24.22 -21.37
N GLN A 48 -19.77 23.51 -22.29
CA GLN A 48 -18.31 23.33 -22.31
C GLN A 48 -17.75 22.59 -21.08
N LEU A 49 -18.60 21.91 -20.30
CA LEU A 49 -18.21 21.05 -19.17
C LEU A 49 -18.01 19.62 -19.67
N TRP A 50 -17.00 19.46 -20.53
CA TRP A 50 -16.68 18.18 -21.12
C TRP A 50 -15.17 18.02 -21.24
N GLY A 51 -14.73 16.80 -20.97
CA GLY A 51 -13.38 16.34 -21.13
C GLY A 51 -13.27 15.40 -22.30
N HIS A 52 -12.04 15.22 -22.75
CA HIS A 52 -11.71 14.08 -23.56
C HIS A 52 -11.41 12.90 -22.63
N ASP A 53 -11.96 11.72 -22.92
CA ASP A 53 -11.49 10.50 -22.27
C ASP A 53 -10.06 10.27 -22.77
N LEU A 54 -9.07 10.77 -22.03
CA LEU A 54 -7.64 10.73 -22.35
C LEU A 54 -7.12 9.29 -22.57
N ASN A 55 -7.97 8.31 -22.27
CA ASN A 55 -7.75 6.88 -22.16
C ASN A 55 -8.40 6.09 -23.32
N LYS A 56 -8.99 6.76 -24.31
CA LYS A 56 -9.57 6.13 -25.51
C LYS A 56 -8.90 6.65 -26.77
N ARG A 57 -8.75 5.80 -27.79
CA ARG A 57 -8.11 6.15 -29.08
C ARG A 57 -8.83 7.29 -29.82
N ASN A 58 -10.15 7.39 -29.69
CA ASN A 58 -10.95 8.47 -30.27
C ASN A 58 -11.10 9.65 -29.29
N SER A 59 -10.10 9.88 -28.42
CA SER A 59 -10.19 10.88 -27.36
C SER A 59 -10.56 12.24 -27.93
N THR A 60 -10.01 12.64 -29.07
CA THR A 60 -10.24 13.94 -29.73
C THR A 60 -11.64 14.09 -30.35
N GLU A 61 -12.35 12.98 -30.63
CA GLU A 61 -13.65 13.00 -31.30
C GLU A 61 -14.82 12.91 -30.31
N ILE A 62 -14.64 12.17 -29.21
CA ILE A 62 -15.73 11.86 -28.29
C ILE A 62 -15.61 12.73 -27.04
N LYS A 63 -16.55 13.67 -26.91
CA LYS A 63 -16.71 14.49 -25.71
C LYS A 63 -17.39 13.68 -24.60
N VAL A 64 -16.76 13.62 -23.44
CA VAL A 64 -17.34 13.02 -22.22
C VAL A 64 -17.72 14.15 -21.28
N ALA A 65 -18.96 14.14 -20.80
CA ALA A 65 -19.41 15.14 -19.85
C ALA A 65 -18.61 15.02 -18.54
N GLU A 66 -17.99 16.13 -18.12
CA GLU A 66 -17.24 16.23 -16.87
C GLU A 66 -18.17 16.64 -15.71
N SER A 67 -17.65 16.57 -14.49
CA SER A 67 -18.33 17.00 -13.25
C SER A 67 -19.71 16.35 -13.02
N GLN A 68 -19.98 15.18 -13.61
CA GLN A 68 -21.26 14.48 -13.45
C GLN A 68 -21.54 14.07 -11.99
N GLY A 69 -20.50 14.04 -11.14
CA GLY A 69 -20.63 13.87 -9.70
C GLY A 69 -21.52 14.92 -9.03
N VAL A 70 -21.64 16.14 -9.60
CA VAL A 70 -22.53 17.19 -9.08
C VAL A 70 -24.00 16.79 -9.13
N LEU A 71 -24.40 15.92 -10.07
CA LEU A 71 -25.77 15.41 -10.16
C LEU A 71 -26.05 14.40 -9.04
N ALA A 72 -25.11 13.49 -8.80
CA ALA A 72 -25.21 12.53 -7.70
C ALA A 72 -25.20 13.24 -6.34
N ALA A 73 -24.33 14.24 -6.17
CA ALA A 73 -24.26 15.06 -4.98
C ALA A 73 -25.51 15.96 -4.79
N GLY A 74 -26.04 16.56 -5.85
CA GLY A 74 -27.27 17.35 -5.77
C GLY A 74 -28.48 16.51 -5.37
N ILE A 75 -28.62 15.30 -5.92
CA ILE A 75 -29.67 14.36 -5.50
C ILE A 75 -29.45 13.92 -4.06
N PHE A 76 -28.22 13.60 -3.66
CA PHE A 76 -27.87 13.32 -2.27
C PHE A 76 -28.32 14.45 -1.31
N LEU A 77 -28.01 15.71 -1.62
CA LEU A 77 -28.43 16.86 -0.81
C LEU A 77 -29.96 16.96 -0.72
N ILE A 78 -30.68 16.76 -1.82
CA ILE A 78 -32.16 16.77 -1.83
C ILE A 78 -32.72 15.67 -0.94
N LEU A 79 -32.18 14.46 -1.01
CA LEU A 79 -32.57 13.33 -0.15
C LEU A 79 -32.34 13.66 1.33
N MET A 80 -31.18 14.24 1.66
CA MET A 80 -30.86 14.69 3.01
C MET A 80 -31.81 15.78 3.49
N PHE A 81 -32.16 16.77 2.66
CA PHE A 81 -33.14 17.80 3.04
C PHE A 81 -34.54 17.22 3.30
N ILE A 82 -34.98 16.25 2.49
CA ILE A 82 -36.25 15.56 2.69
C ILE A 82 -36.21 14.74 3.97
N MET A 83 -35.10 14.06 4.25
CA MET A 83 -34.89 13.32 5.49
C MET A 83 -34.96 14.26 6.70
N ILE A 84 -34.27 15.42 6.66
CA ILE A 84 -34.32 16.43 7.73
C ILE A 84 -35.73 16.93 7.98
N ALA A 85 -36.47 17.27 6.92
CA ALA A 85 -37.84 17.79 7.04
C ALA A 85 -38.85 16.77 7.61
N ILE A 86 -38.59 15.46 7.49
CA ILE A 86 -39.52 14.39 7.85
C ILE A 86 -39.14 13.69 9.17
N VAL A 87 -37.85 13.56 9.44
CA VAL A 87 -37.28 12.71 10.52
C VAL A 87 -36.77 13.54 11.69
N PHE A 88 -36.13 14.69 11.42
CA PHE A 88 -35.38 15.43 12.43
C PHE A 88 -36.17 16.64 12.91
N SER A 89 -37.13 16.43 13.81
CA SER A 89 -37.89 17.56 14.36
C SER A 89 -37.35 18.13 15.68
N GLU A 90 -36.58 17.39 16.51
CA GLU A 90 -36.20 17.95 17.83
C GLU A 90 -34.81 17.61 18.42
N HIS A 91 -34.04 16.59 17.99
CA HIS A 91 -32.86 16.13 18.77
C HIS A 91 -31.50 16.02 18.04
N LEU A 92 -31.45 16.09 16.71
CA LEU A 92 -30.20 16.03 15.94
C LEU A 92 -30.13 17.25 15.00
N HIS A 93 -28.98 17.93 14.93
CA HIS A 93 -28.74 19.10 14.05
C HIS A 93 -27.82 18.75 12.86
N PRO A 94 -28.30 17.99 11.84
CA PRO A 94 -27.53 17.62 10.65
C PRO A 94 -27.29 18.78 9.66
N GLU A 95 -27.97 19.92 9.84
CA GLU A 95 -28.01 21.07 8.93
C GLU A 95 -26.61 21.62 8.57
N THR A 96 -25.70 21.58 9.53
CA THR A 96 -24.34 22.11 9.48
C THR A 96 -23.34 21.13 8.87
N ALA A 97 -23.52 19.82 9.08
CA ALA A 97 -22.81 18.78 8.32
C ALA A 97 -23.21 18.83 6.84
N LEU A 98 -24.51 19.03 6.57
CA LEU A 98 -25.03 19.23 5.23
C LEU A 98 -24.47 20.52 4.58
N LEU A 99 -24.34 21.60 5.36
CA LEU A 99 -23.69 22.84 4.91
C LEU A 99 -22.23 22.61 4.51
N SER A 100 -21.45 21.86 5.31
CA SER A 100 -20.07 21.53 4.98
C SER A 100 -19.96 20.66 3.72
N ILE A 101 -20.82 19.65 3.56
CA ILE A 101 -20.88 18.82 2.35
C ILE A 101 -21.29 19.66 1.13
N CYS A 102 -22.29 20.53 1.27
CA CYS A 102 -22.72 21.45 0.21
C CYS A 102 -21.57 22.38 -0.23
N CYS A 103 -20.85 22.97 0.71
CA CYS A 103 -19.67 23.80 0.42
C CYS A 103 -18.58 23.01 -0.30
N MET A 104 -18.31 21.75 0.09
CA MET A 104 -17.31 20.90 -0.56
C MET A 104 -17.72 20.46 -1.98
N VAL A 105 -19.01 20.18 -2.19
CA VAL A 105 -19.55 19.85 -3.52
C VAL A 105 -19.48 21.05 -4.45
N LEU A 106 -19.87 22.23 -3.97
CA LEU A 106 -19.76 23.49 -4.72
C LEU A 106 -18.31 23.84 -5.01
N LEU A 107 -17.40 23.60 -4.06
CA LEU A 107 -15.98 23.79 -4.24
C LEU A 107 -15.40 22.86 -5.31
N GLY A 108 -15.74 21.57 -5.26
CA GLY A 108 -15.29 20.59 -6.26
C GLY A 108 -15.80 20.94 -7.66
N PHE A 109 -17.08 21.34 -7.77
CA PHE A 109 -17.63 21.82 -9.03
C PHE A 109 -16.96 23.13 -9.50
N ALA A 110 -16.72 24.08 -8.59
CA ALA A 110 -16.02 25.32 -8.93
C ALA A 110 -14.57 25.07 -9.35
N ASP A 111 -13.89 24.09 -8.75
CA ASP A 111 -12.54 23.69 -9.17
C ASP A 111 -12.53 23.14 -10.60
N ASP A 112 -13.49 22.26 -10.92
CA ASP A 112 -13.64 21.70 -12.27
C ASP A 112 -13.94 22.78 -13.32
N VAL A 113 -14.68 23.85 -12.96
CA VAL A 113 -15.05 24.93 -13.88
C VAL A 113 -13.96 26.01 -14.00
N LEU A 114 -13.28 26.35 -12.90
CA LEU A 114 -12.40 27.51 -12.80
C LEU A 114 -10.91 27.16 -12.83
N ASP A 115 -10.55 25.87 -12.78
CA ASP A 115 -9.18 25.35 -12.71
C ASP A 115 -8.32 26.08 -11.68
N LEU A 116 -8.69 25.93 -10.40
CA LEU A 116 -8.11 26.73 -9.32
C LEU A 116 -6.62 26.39 -9.09
N ARG A 117 -5.84 27.35 -8.59
CA ARG A 117 -4.44 27.09 -8.24
C ARG A 117 -4.34 26.13 -7.05
N TRP A 118 -3.34 25.24 -7.03
CA TRP A 118 -3.15 24.24 -5.98
C TRP A 118 -3.15 24.81 -4.55
N SER A 119 -2.61 26.01 -4.35
CA SER A 119 -2.60 26.69 -3.05
C SER A 119 -4.02 27.05 -2.56
N ILE A 120 -4.92 27.37 -3.51
CA ILE A 120 -6.34 27.65 -3.26
C ILE A 120 -7.09 26.33 -3.00
N LYS A 121 -6.73 25.25 -3.70
CA LYS A 121 -7.27 23.89 -3.48
C LYS A 121 -6.95 23.33 -2.09
N LEU A 122 -5.90 23.80 -1.42
CA LEU A 122 -5.60 23.44 -0.03
C LEU A 122 -6.30 24.37 0.99
N LEU A 123 -6.48 25.64 0.64
CA LEU A 123 -7.08 26.64 1.53
C LEU A 123 -8.61 26.53 1.62
N LEU A 124 -9.28 26.30 0.49
CA LEU A 124 -10.74 26.31 0.46
C LEU A 124 -11.39 25.13 1.20
N PRO A 125 -10.83 23.89 1.19
CA PRO A 125 -11.33 22.81 2.03
C PRO A 125 -11.19 23.09 3.54
N LEU A 126 -10.16 23.83 3.98
CA LEU A 126 -10.05 24.28 5.37
C LEU A 126 -11.24 25.17 5.74
N ILE A 127 -11.58 26.14 4.88
CA ILE A 127 -12.73 27.05 5.09
C ILE A 127 -14.06 26.28 5.04
N ALA A 128 -14.22 25.38 4.08
CA ALA A 128 -15.42 24.55 3.93
C ALA A 128 -15.62 23.55 5.08
N SER A 129 -14.56 23.24 5.85
CA SER A 129 -14.62 22.42 7.07
C SER A 129 -15.02 23.22 8.33
N LEU A 130 -15.04 24.56 8.31
CA LEU A 130 -15.39 25.39 9.47
C LEU A 130 -16.78 25.08 10.06
N PRO A 131 -17.85 24.88 9.27
CA PRO A 131 -19.15 24.48 9.81
C PRO A 131 -19.09 23.19 10.63
N LEU A 132 -18.31 22.20 10.18
CA LEU A 132 -18.10 20.93 10.91
C LEU A 132 -17.38 21.18 12.25
N LEU A 133 -16.36 22.04 12.27
CA LEU A 133 -15.62 22.39 13.47
C LEU A 133 -16.48 23.13 14.51
N LEU A 134 -17.36 24.03 14.05
CA LEU A 134 -18.27 24.80 14.91
C LEU A 134 -19.29 23.89 15.62
N VAL A 135 -19.78 22.87 14.92
CA VAL A 135 -20.73 21.90 15.47
C VAL A 135 -20.07 20.98 16.45
N TYR A 136 -18.87 20.50 16.11
CA TYR A 136 -18.09 19.70 17.03
C TYR A 136 -17.79 20.47 18.31
N PHE A 137 -17.42 21.75 18.17
CA PHE A 137 -17.25 22.66 19.30
C PHE A 137 -18.55 22.81 20.10
N ALA A 138 -19.70 23.07 19.46
CA ALA A 138 -20.96 23.36 20.17
C ALA A 138 -21.63 22.14 20.82
N ASN A 139 -21.45 20.93 20.28
CA ASN A 139 -22.19 19.75 20.73
C ASN A 139 -21.36 18.78 21.58
N TYR A 140 -20.08 18.59 21.25
CA TYR A 140 -19.25 17.55 21.89
C TYR A 140 -18.23 18.12 22.88
N HIS A 141 -17.71 19.33 22.64
CA HIS A 141 -16.70 20.02 23.47
C HIS A 141 -15.44 19.20 23.86
N SER A 142 -15.26 18.00 23.31
CA SER A 142 -14.18 17.08 23.70
C SER A 142 -12.94 17.30 22.86
N THR A 143 -11.89 17.83 23.46
CA THR A 143 -10.56 17.98 22.83
C THR A 143 -9.52 17.04 23.44
N THR A 144 -10.00 16.09 24.24
CA THR A 144 -9.17 15.20 25.03
C THR A 144 -9.08 13.85 24.34
N ILE A 145 -7.87 13.48 23.93
CA ILE A 145 -7.59 12.18 23.36
C ILE A 145 -7.06 11.23 24.43
N ILE A 146 -7.44 9.96 24.33
CA ILE A 146 -6.85 8.93 25.17
C ILE A 146 -5.46 8.64 24.61
N LEU A 147 -4.44 8.89 25.41
CA LEU A 147 -3.09 8.64 24.96
C LEU A 147 -2.81 7.13 24.92
N PRO A 148 -2.00 6.68 23.93
CA PRO A 148 -1.51 5.32 23.90
C PRO A 148 -0.82 5.00 25.23
N LYS A 149 -1.06 3.80 25.78
CA LYS A 149 -0.47 3.32 27.04
C LYS A 149 1.03 3.64 27.25
N PRO A 150 1.93 3.61 26.24
CA PRO A 150 3.35 3.89 26.46
C PRO A 150 3.67 5.38 26.66
N VAL A 151 2.76 6.27 26.27
CA VAL A 151 2.90 7.72 26.46
C VAL A 151 2.29 8.14 27.80
N ARG A 152 1.39 7.32 28.37
CA ARG A 152 0.68 7.60 29.62
C ARG A 152 1.58 7.86 30.84
N PRO A 153 2.73 7.18 31.02
CA PRO A 153 3.64 7.48 32.12
C PRO A 153 4.24 8.90 32.04
N TYR A 154 4.32 9.48 30.83
CA TYR A 154 4.96 10.77 30.59
C TYR A 154 3.97 11.93 30.50
N LEU A 155 2.78 11.68 29.92
CA LEU A 155 1.80 12.72 29.60
C LEU A 155 0.41 12.45 30.22
N GLY A 156 0.27 11.40 31.03
CA GLY A 156 -1.00 11.01 31.64
C GLY A 156 -1.89 10.15 30.73
N GLN A 157 -2.98 9.61 31.30
CA GLN A 157 -3.89 8.71 30.59
C GLN A 157 -4.64 9.37 29.43
N GLN A 158 -4.84 10.67 29.53
CA GLN A 158 -5.59 11.51 28.62
C GLN A 158 -4.80 12.80 28.42
N TRP A 159 -4.76 13.29 27.19
CA TRP A 159 -4.16 14.59 26.88
C TRP A 159 -5.17 15.48 26.19
N ASN A 160 -5.40 16.65 26.79
CA ASN A 160 -6.17 17.71 26.19
C ASN A 160 -5.30 18.43 25.15
N LEU A 161 -5.64 18.25 23.87
CA LEU A 161 -4.96 18.87 22.74
C LEU A 161 -5.43 20.31 22.48
N GLY A 162 -6.54 20.74 23.08
CA GLY A 162 -7.12 22.07 22.90
C GLY A 162 -7.27 22.43 21.42
N ILE A 163 -6.68 23.55 21.01
CA ILE A 163 -6.78 24.05 19.63
C ILE A 163 -6.16 23.10 18.59
N LEU A 164 -5.16 22.30 18.97
CA LEU A 164 -4.51 21.35 18.06
C LEU A 164 -5.47 20.25 17.60
N TYR A 165 -6.50 19.93 18.38
CA TYR A 165 -7.52 18.96 18.00
C TYR A 165 -8.38 19.47 16.84
N TYR A 166 -8.77 20.76 16.86
CA TYR A 166 -9.52 21.38 15.75
C TYR A 166 -8.68 21.50 14.48
N ILE A 167 -7.38 21.80 14.62
CA ILE A 167 -6.44 21.80 13.49
C ILE A 167 -6.35 20.40 12.89
N TYR A 168 -6.21 19.37 13.72
CA TYR A 168 -6.20 17.97 13.27
C TYR A 168 -7.48 17.61 12.50
N MET A 169 -8.67 17.90 13.04
CA MET A 169 -9.93 17.60 12.37
C MET A 169 -10.06 18.32 11.02
N SER A 170 -9.64 19.58 10.94
CA SER A 170 -9.63 20.34 9.68
C SER A 170 -8.69 19.71 8.66
N MET A 171 -7.49 19.28 9.09
CA MET A 171 -6.53 18.59 8.23
C MET A 171 -7.02 17.21 7.78
N VAL A 172 -7.78 16.49 8.61
CA VAL A 172 -8.42 15.22 8.20
C VAL A 172 -9.44 15.47 7.10
N ALA A 173 -10.26 16.53 7.19
CA ALA A 173 -11.20 16.89 6.13
C ALA A 173 -10.47 17.22 4.81
N VAL A 174 -9.41 18.03 4.87
CA VAL A 174 -8.55 18.36 3.71
C VAL A 174 -7.89 17.10 3.13
N PHE A 175 -7.44 16.19 3.99
CA PHE A 175 -6.84 14.94 3.57
C PHE A 175 -7.84 14.07 2.82
N CYS A 176 -9.03 13.86 3.37
CA CYS A 176 -10.07 13.03 2.75
C CYS A 176 -10.49 13.55 1.37
N THR A 177 -10.63 14.87 1.20
CA THR A 177 -11.02 15.47 -0.08
C THR A 177 -9.93 15.33 -1.14
N ASN A 178 -8.66 15.43 -0.75
CA ASN A 178 -7.55 15.37 -1.70
C ASN A 178 -7.07 13.94 -1.97
N ALA A 179 -7.18 13.03 -1.01
CA ALA A 179 -6.71 11.65 -1.16
C ALA A 179 -7.44 10.91 -2.30
N ILE A 180 -8.77 11.07 -2.39
CA ILE A 180 -9.59 10.46 -3.45
C ILE A 180 -9.30 11.11 -4.81
N ASN A 181 -9.15 12.45 -4.83
CA ASN A 181 -8.90 13.20 -6.07
C ASN A 181 -7.51 12.96 -6.66
N ILE A 182 -6.51 12.69 -5.83
CA ILE A 182 -5.17 12.32 -6.30
C ILE A 182 -5.16 10.87 -6.82
N LEU A 183 -5.97 9.99 -6.22
CA LEU A 183 -6.14 8.60 -6.64
C LEU A 183 -7.25 8.48 -7.70
N ALA A 184 -7.12 9.26 -8.78
CA ALA A 184 -8.10 9.42 -9.85
C ALA A 184 -7.50 9.20 -11.25
N GLY A 185 -8.29 9.41 -12.31
CA GLY A 185 -7.79 9.41 -13.70
C GLY A 185 -7.99 8.08 -14.43
N VAL A 186 -8.70 7.12 -13.83
CA VAL A 186 -9.13 5.87 -14.46
C VAL A 186 -10.64 5.73 -14.28
N ASN A 187 -11.36 5.52 -15.39
CA ASN A 187 -12.82 5.43 -15.40
C ASN A 187 -13.34 4.50 -14.28
N GLY A 188 -14.01 5.10 -13.29
CA GLY A 188 -14.67 4.39 -12.20
C GLY A 188 -13.84 4.19 -10.93
N LEU A 189 -12.57 4.63 -10.89
CA LEU A 189 -11.70 4.46 -9.73
C LEU A 189 -12.11 5.37 -8.56
N GLU A 190 -12.42 6.63 -8.85
CA GLU A 190 -12.83 7.65 -7.88
C GLU A 190 -14.12 7.22 -7.16
N VAL A 191 -15.09 6.77 -7.95
CA VAL A 191 -16.39 6.33 -7.42
C VAL A 191 -16.29 4.95 -6.78
N GLY A 192 -15.48 4.03 -7.34
CA GLY A 192 -15.31 2.68 -6.81
C GLY A 192 -14.68 2.64 -5.43
N GLN A 193 -13.58 3.36 -5.21
CA GLN A 193 -12.95 3.43 -3.88
C GLN A 193 -13.88 4.09 -2.85
N SER A 194 -14.62 5.11 -3.27
CA SER A 194 -15.56 5.85 -2.40
C SER A 194 -16.71 4.97 -1.91
N ILE A 195 -17.27 4.12 -2.78
CA ILE A 195 -18.32 3.16 -2.39
C ILE A 195 -17.80 2.13 -1.40
N VAL A 196 -16.59 1.62 -1.61
CA VAL A 196 -15.98 0.64 -0.71
C VAL A 196 -15.78 1.24 0.68
N ILE A 197 -15.27 2.48 0.76
CA ILE A 197 -15.14 3.22 2.02
C ILE A 197 -16.51 3.40 2.67
N ALA A 198 -17.52 3.83 1.92
CA ALA A 198 -18.84 4.08 2.47
C ALA A 198 -19.57 2.82 2.94
N ILE A 199 -19.48 1.70 2.21
CA ILE A 199 -20.03 0.40 2.64
C ILE A 199 -19.35 -0.07 3.93
N SER A 200 -18.04 0.15 4.05
CA SER A 200 -17.29 -0.20 5.26
C SER A 200 -17.77 0.62 6.47
N ILE A 201 -18.00 1.93 6.28
CA ILE A 201 -18.55 2.81 7.31
C ILE A 201 -20.00 2.43 7.64
N LEU A 202 -20.83 2.13 6.63
CA LEU A 202 -22.20 1.66 6.79
C LEU A 202 -22.26 0.41 7.67
N ILE A 203 -21.45 -0.59 7.37
CA ILE A 203 -21.38 -1.84 8.14
C ILE A 203 -20.91 -1.57 9.57
N PHE A 204 -19.85 -0.76 9.73
CA PHE A 204 -19.36 -0.37 11.05
C PHE A 204 -20.44 0.31 11.90
N ASN A 205 -21.19 1.23 11.32
CA ASN A 205 -22.26 1.91 12.03
C ASN A 205 -23.44 0.98 12.36
N LEU A 206 -23.81 0.07 11.45
CA LEU A 206 -24.87 -0.92 11.71
C LEU A 206 -24.49 -1.84 12.89
N VAL A 207 -23.21 -2.13 13.06
CA VAL A 207 -22.69 -2.93 14.18
C VAL A 207 -22.76 -2.12 15.48
N GLU A 208 -22.32 -0.87 15.46
CA GLU A 208 -22.25 -0.03 16.67
C GLU A 208 -23.61 0.60 17.07
N LEU A 209 -24.67 0.42 16.27
CA LEU A 209 -26.05 0.76 16.65
C LEU A 209 -26.51 0.04 17.93
N GLN A 210 -25.87 -1.06 18.31
CA GLN A 210 -26.15 -1.79 19.55
C GLN A 210 -25.20 -1.40 20.69
N GLY A 211 -24.24 -0.51 20.42
CA GLY A 211 -23.24 -0.01 21.35
C GLY A 211 -23.70 1.17 22.19
N ILE A 212 -22.79 1.70 23.01
CA ILE A 212 -23.04 2.82 23.92
C ILE A 212 -23.21 4.14 23.15
N CYS A 213 -22.58 4.27 21.98
CA CYS A 213 -22.58 5.46 21.11
C CYS A 213 -23.56 5.32 19.93
N TRP A 214 -24.70 4.65 20.14
CA TRP A 214 -25.62 4.31 19.07
C TRP A 214 -26.17 5.54 18.32
N GLU A 215 -26.33 6.70 18.98
CA GLU A 215 -26.81 7.95 18.37
C GLU A 215 -25.83 8.49 17.31
N GLU A 216 -24.52 8.43 17.58
CA GLU A 216 -23.48 8.87 16.64
C GLU A 216 -23.36 7.94 15.43
N HIS A 217 -23.55 6.64 15.64
CA HIS A 217 -23.55 5.66 14.56
C HIS A 217 -24.83 5.72 13.72
N LEU A 218 -25.98 5.93 14.36
CA LEU A 218 -27.25 6.19 13.69
C LEU A 218 -27.17 7.47 12.84
N PHE A 219 -26.59 8.54 13.39
CA PHE A 219 -26.29 9.77 12.63
C PHE A 219 -25.46 9.47 11.38
N SER A 220 -24.41 8.67 11.51
CA SER A 220 -23.54 8.34 10.37
C SER A 220 -24.24 7.46 9.32
N LEU A 221 -25.16 6.57 9.70
CA LEU A 221 -25.96 5.76 8.76
C LEU A 221 -26.79 6.63 7.81
N TYR A 222 -27.41 7.67 8.35
CA TYR A 222 -28.24 8.59 7.56
C TYR A 222 -27.46 9.27 6.43
N PHE A 223 -26.15 9.49 6.59
CA PHE A 223 -25.33 10.04 5.51
C PHE A 223 -24.78 8.94 4.58
N MET A 224 -24.51 7.74 5.09
CA MET A 224 -23.88 6.67 4.30
C MET A 224 -24.84 5.94 3.37
N ILE A 225 -26.08 5.70 3.79
CA ILE A 225 -27.08 4.97 2.99
C ILE A 225 -27.41 5.73 1.68
N PRO A 226 -27.74 7.05 1.70
CA PRO A 226 -27.92 7.82 0.48
C PRO A 226 -26.64 7.94 -0.36
N PHE A 227 -25.48 8.09 0.29
CA PHE A 227 -24.19 8.18 -0.41
C PHE A 227 -23.90 6.93 -1.23
N ILE A 228 -24.07 5.73 -0.64
CA ILE A 228 -23.86 4.45 -1.33
C ILE A 228 -24.88 4.28 -2.46
N ALA A 229 -26.16 4.56 -2.21
CA ALA A 229 -27.20 4.37 -3.21
C ALA A 229 -26.99 5.29 -4.43
N CYS A 230 -26.53 6.52 -4.24
CA CYS A 230 -26.24 7.46 -5.32
C CYS A 230 -24.96 7.12 -6.11
N THR A 231 -24.02 6.37 -5.53
CA THR A 231 -22.72 6.07 -6.14
C THR A 231 -22.64 4.66 -6.76
N LEU A 232 -23.29 3.65 -6.16
CA LEU A 232 -23.26 2.24 -6.56
C LEU A 232 -23.58 1.94 -8.05
N PRO A 233 -24.56 2.58 -8.70
CA PRO A 233 -24.85 2.37 -10.12
C PRO A 233 -23.67 2.72 -11.05
N ILE A 234 -22.80 3.64 -10.62
CA ILE A 234 -21.64 4.10 -11.39
C ILE A 234 -20.52 3.04 -11.37
N LEU A 235 -20.36 2.30 -10.26
CA LEU A 235 -19.34 1.25 -10.10
C LEU A 235 -19.64 -0.03 -10.89
N ILE A 236 -20.90 -0.48 -10.89
CA ILE A 236 -21.34 -1.71 -11.58
C ILE A 236 -21.03 -1.63 -13.09
N LYS A 237 -21.03 -0.43 -13.67
CA LYS A 237 -20.70 -0.18 -15.07
C LYS A 237 -19.19 -0.29 -15.39
N ASN A 238 -18.32 -0.23 -14.37
CA ASN A 238 -16.86 -0.12 -14.54
C ASN A 238 -16.06 -1.40 -14.17
N CYS A 239 -16.68 -2.43 -13.59
CA CYS A 239 -15.96 -3.53 -12.92
C CYS A 239 -15.53 -4.76 -13.78
N LEU A 240 -15.69 -4.75 -15.12
CA LEU A 240 -15.33 -5.90 -16.00
C LEU A 240 -13.96 -5.77 -16.73
N VAL A 241 -12.98 -5.06 -16.17
CA VAL A 241 -11.91 -4.45 -17.01
C VAL A 241 -10.46 -4.79 -16.62
N VAL A 242 -10.12 -5.70 -15.69
CA VAL A 242 -8.70 -5.90 -15.29
C VAL A 242 -7.77 -6.36 -16.45
N ASN A 243 -8.15 -7.38 -17.22
CA ASN A 243 -7.36 -7.83 -18.38
C ASN A 243 -7.41 -6.85 -19.57
N ARG A 244 -8.34 -5.89 -19.55
CA ARG A 244 -8.45 -4.82 -20.55
C ARG A 244 -7.75 -3.53 -20.10
N LEU A 245 -7.52 -3.35 -18.79
CA LEU A 245 -6.96 -2.13 -18.18
C LEU A 245 -5.46 -2.00 -18.46
N ILE A 246 -4.70 -3.08 -18.40
CA ILE A 246 -3.24 -3.04 -18.59
C ILE A 246 -2.82 -2.39 -19.93
N PRO A 247 -3.34 -2.80 -21.11
CA PRO A 247 -2.97 -2.15 -22.37
C PRO A 247 -3.47 -0.70 -22.46
N ILE A 248 -4.61 -0.37 -21.84
CA ILE A 248 -5.18 0.99 -21.83
C ILE A 248 -4.33 1.93 -20.95
N LEU A 249 -3.85 1.43 -19.81
CA LEU A 249 -3.08 2.20 -18.84
C LEU A 249 -1.62 2.38 -19.27
N LYS A 250 -1.04 1.40 -19.98
CA LYS A 250 0.28 1.54 -20.60
C LYS A 250 0.42 2.84 -21.39
N GLU A 251 -0.58 3.19 -22.22
CA GLU A 251 -0.56 4.44 -22.99
C GLU A 251 -0.65 5.70 -22.11
N LYS A 252 -1.33 5.63 -20.96
CA LYS A 252 -1.45 6.78 -20.03
C LYS A 252 -0.16 7.08 -19.30
N PHE A 253 0.53 6.05 -18.80
CA PHE A 253 1.80 6.22 -18.09
C PHE A 253 2.85 6.81 -19.03
N ILE A 254 2.86 6.38 -20.30
CA ILE A 254 3.69 6.99 -21.33
C ILE A 254 3.34 8.48 -21.55
N LYS A 255 2.05 8.85 -21.58
CA LYS A 255 1.62 10.26 -21.68
C LYS A 255 1.98 11.09 -20.46
N ALA A 256 1.89 10.51 -19.25
CA ALA A 256 2.21 11.14 -17.97
C ALA A 256 3.72 11.27 -17.72
N GLN A 257 4.58 10.95 -18.70
CA GLN A 257 6.03 10.87 -18.56
C GLN A 257 6.52 9.81 -17.56
N LEU A 258 5.66 8.85 -17.18
CA LEU A 258 5.99 7.68 -16.37
C LEU A 258 6.37 6.51 -17.28
N TRP A 259 7.50 6.65 -17.96
CA TRP A 259 8.02 5.63 -18.86
C TRP A 259 9.54 5.56 -18.79
N GLY A 260 10.06 4.34 -18.96
CA GLY A 260 11.48 4.05 -18.98
C GLY A 260 11.92 3.42 -20.30
N HIS A 261 13.22 3.50 -20.58
CA HIS A 261 13.85 2.73 -21.65
C HIS A 261 14.30 1.38 -21.11
N ASP A 262 14.07 0.31 -21.87
CA ASP A 262 14.65 -1.01 -21.55
C ASP A 262 16.14 -0.98 -21.88
N LEU A 263 16.98 -0.74 -20.86
CA LEU A 263 18.42 -0.57 -20.99
C LEU A 263 19.15 -1.83 -21.49
N ASN A 264 18.48 -2.99 -21.42
CA ASN A 264 19.03 -4.29 -21.79
C ASN A 264 18.63 -4.75 -23.21
N LYS A 265 18.00 -3.89 -24.01
CA LYS A 265 17.60 -4.20 -25.41
C LYS A 265 18.34 -3.38 -26.45
N ARG A 266 18.56 -3.96 -27.65
CA ARG A 266 19.20 -3.28 -28.79
C ARG A 266 18.47 -2.00 -29.21
N ASN A 267 17.13 -2.03 -29.20
CA ASN A 267 16.27 -0.90 -29.59
C ASN A 267 15.85 -0.04 -28.38
N SER A 268 16.66 -0.04 -27.31
CA SER A 268 16.36 0.64 -26.03
C SER A 268 15.84 2.07 -26.22
N LYS A 269 16.47 2.84 -27.12
CA LYS A 269 16.16 4.26 -27.35
C LYS A 269 14.85 4.50 -28.12
N GLU A 270 14.32 3.49 -28.80
CA GLU A 270 13.15 3.64 -29.69
C GLU A 270 11.83 3.29 -29.00
N ILE A 271 11.86 2.38 -28.02
CA ILE A 271 10.65 1.84 -27.40
C ILE A 271 10.50 2.38 -25.98
N LYS A 272 9.39 3.10 -25.74
CA LYS A 272 8.98 3.54 -24.41
C LYS A 272 8.17 2.43 -23.73
N VAL A 273 8.59 2.04 -22.53
CA VAL A 273 7.88 1.06 -21.70
C VAL A 273 7.26 1.78 -20.52
N ALA A 274 5.97 1.56 -20.28
CA ALA A 274 5.26 2.19 -19.17
C ALA A 274 5.82 1.74 -17.82
N GLU A 275 6.11 2.68 -16.93
CA GLU A 275 6.66 2.43 -15.61
C GLU A 275 5.56 2.37 -14.54
N SER A 276 5.91 2.01 -13.30
CA SER A 276 5.02 2.04 -12.13
C SER A 276 3.71 1.26 -12.25
N GLN A 277 3.67 0.23 -13.11
CA GLN A 277 2.46 -0.59 -13.26
C GLN A 277 2.16 -1.45 -12.01
N GLY A 278 3.07 -1.49 -11.04
CA GLY A 278 2.84 -2.07 -9.72
C GLY A 278 1.65 -1.47 -8.99
N VAL A 279 1.32 -0.19 -9.25
CA VAL A 279 0.17 0.49 -8.63
C VAL A 279 -1.16 -0.19 -8.99
N LEU A 280 -1.24 -0.86 -10.14
CA LEU A 280 -2.45 -1.58 -10.56
C LEU A 280 -2.65 -2.87 -9.78
N ALA A 281 -1.58 -3.66 -9.62
CA ALA A 281 -1.62 -4.84 -8.77
C ALA A 281 -1.96 -4.47 -7.33
N ALA A 282 -1.34 -3.41 -6.81
CA ALA A 282 -1.60 -2.91 -5.46
C ALA A 282 -3.04 -2.39 -5.28
N GLY A 283 -3.56 -1.61 -6.23
CA GLY A 283 -4.93 -1.10 -6.16
C GLY A 283 -5.98 -2.23 -6.17
N ILE A 284 -5.80 -3.23 -7.04
CA ILE A 284 -6.69 -4.40 -7.07
C ILE A 284 -6.53 -5.23 -5.80
N PHE A 285 -5.31 -5.42 -5.32
CA PHE A 285 -5.03 -6.10 -4.06
C PHE A 285 -5.79 -5.46 -2.90
N LEU A 286 -5.72 -4.14 -2.75
CA LEU A 286 -6.43 -3.42 -1.69
C LEU A 286 -7.95 -3.64 -1.78
N ILE A 287 -8.52 -3.57 -2.99
CA ILE A 287 -9.96 -3.86 -3.22
C ILE A 287 -10.31 -5.29 -2.79
N LEU A 288 -9.52 -6.28 -3.21
CA LEU A 288 -9.74 -7.68 -2.84
C LEU A 288 -9.62 -7.89 -1.33
N MET A 289 -8.67 -7.22 -0.67
CA MET A 289 -8.49 -7.32 0.77
C MET A 289 -9.64 -6.70 1.56
N PHE A 290 -10.20 -5.58 1.13
CA PHE A 290 -11.40 -5.01 1.76
C PHE A 290 -12.58 -5.98 1.69
N ILE A 291 -12.78 -6.63 0.54
CA ILE A 291 -13.81 -7.67 0.38
C ILE A 291 -13.49 -8.88 1.26
N MET A 292 -12.23 -9.32 1.30
CA MET A 292 -11.80 -10.46 2.09
C MET A 292 -12.05 -10.25 3.59
N ILE A 293 -11.71 -9.08 4.13
CA ILE A 293 -11.96 -8.75 5.53
C ILE A 293 -13.46 -8.81 5.83
N ALA A 294 -14.30 -8.26 4.96
CA ALA A 294 -15.75 -8.32 5.15
C ALA A 294 -16.25 -9.78 5.22
N ILE A 295 -15.69 -10.67 4.39
CA ILE A 295 -16.04 -12.10 4.41
C ILE A 295 -15.55 -12.77 5.69
N VAL A 296 -14.29 -12.58 6.07
CA VAL A 296 -13.67 -13.24 7.24
C VAL A 296 -14.41 -12.92 8.54
N PHE A 297 -14.86 -11.68 8.69
CA PHE A 297 -15.57 -11.25 9.91
C PHE A 297 -17.09 -11.41 9.79
N SER A 298 -17.64 -11.82 8.64
CA SER A 298 -19.08 -11.92 8.42
C SER A 298 -19.79 -12.87 9.39
N GLU A 299 -19.15 -13.99 9.75
CA GLU A 299 -19.68 -14.97 10.71
C GLU A 299 -19.74 -14.43 12.15
N HIS A 300 -18.95 -13.38 12.45
CA HIS A 300 -18.94 -12.72 13.75
C HIS A 300 -19.95 -11.55 13.83
N LEU A 301 -20.74 -11.35 12.77
CA LEU A 301 -21.83 -10.36 12.72
C LEU A 301 -23.15 -10.91 13.28
N HIS A 302 -23.18 -12.16 13.73
CA HIS A 302 -24.36 -12.73 14.38
C HIS A 302 -24.60 -12.06 15.74
N PRO A 303 -25.85 -11.77 16.14
CA PRO A 303 -26.16 -11.04 17.38
C PRO A 303 -25.66 -11.72 18.68
N GLU A 304 -25.40 -13.03 18.62
CA GLU A 304 -24.94 -13.82 19.77
C GLU A 304 -23.41 -13.99 19.81
N SER A 305 -22.69 -13.60 18.75
CA SER A 305 -21.22 -13.70 18.69
C SER A 305 -20.55 -12.42 19.14
N VAL A 306 -19.53 -12.53 20.01
CA VAL A 306 -18.68 -11.39 20.39
C VAL A 306 -17.74 -11.05 19.24
N PHE A 307 -17.76 -9.80 18.78
CA PHE A 307 -16.91 -9.38 17.66
C PHE A 307 -15.42 -9.34 18.06
N PRO A 308 -14.52 -10.00 17.30
CA PRO A 308 -13.10 -10.06 17.64
C PRO A 308 -12.35 -8.80 17.19
N HIS A 309 -12.54 -7.69 17.91
CA HIS A 309 -11.93 -6.39 17.61
C HIS A 309 -10.40 -6.43 17.48
N ASN A 310 -9.72 -7.20 18.33
CA ASN A 310 -8.26 -7.30 18.31
C ASN A 310 -7.75 -7.80 16.94
N LYS A 311 -8.36 -8.87 16.42
CA LYS A 311 -8.02 -9.42 15.10
C LYS A 311 -8.42 -8.45 14.00
N PHE A 312 -9.60 -7.85 14.06
CA PHE A 312 -10.04 -6.88 13.04
C PHE A 312 -9.07 -5.70 12.88
N VAL A 313 -8.59 -5.15 14.00
CA VAL A 313 -7.61 -4.07 14.02
C VAL A 313 -6.27 -4.47 13.40
N GLU A 314 -5.87 -5.75 13.50
CA GLU A 314 -4.67 -6.27 12.80
C GLU A 314 -4.82 -6.21 11.29
N TYR A 315 -5.97 -6.61 10.73
CA TYR A 315 -6.22 -6.52 9.29
C TYR A 315 -6.24 -5.06 8.80
N LEU A 316 -6.86 -4.15 9.56
CA LEU A 316 -6.92 -2.74 9.20
C LEU A 316 -5.55 -2.06 9.25
N ALA A 317 -4.74 -2.32 10.29
CA ALA A 317 -3.40 -1.75 10.38
C ALA A 317 -2.43 -2.34 9.35
N ALA A 318 -2.57 -3.64 9.04
CA ALA A 318 -1.89 -4.28 7.93
C ALA A 318 -2.21 -3.58 6.60
N LEU A 319 -3.49 -3.38 6.29
CA LEU A 319 -3.88 -2.70 5.06
C LEU A 319 -3.47 -1.24 5.03
N LEU A 320 -3.57 -0.52 6.14
CA LEU A 320 -3.13 0.86 6.23
C LEU A 320 -1.63 0.97 5.94
N SER A 321 -0.82 0.08 6.52
CA SER A 321 0.63 0.05 6.29
C SER A 321 0.96 -0.23 4.82
N ILE A 322 0.28 -1.21 4.20
CA ILE A 322 0.45 -1.55 2.79
C ILE A 322 -0.01 -0.38 1.89
N CYS A 323 -1.18 0.20 2.15
CA CYS A 323 -1.74 1.31 1.39
C CYS A 323 -0.82 2.54 1.44
N CYS A 324 -0.34 2.93 2.63
CA CYS A 324 0.64 3.98 2.79
C CYS A 324 1.91 3.68 1.98
N MET A 325 2.41 2.45 2.03
CA MET A 325 3.62 2.09 1.30
C MET A 325 3.43 2.11 -0.22
N VAL A 326 2.27 1.68 -0.73
CA VAL A 326 1.92 1.77 -2.16
C VAL A 326 1.90 3.22 -2.63
N LEU A 327 1.23 4.10 -1.87
CA LEU A 327 1.19 5.53 -2.16
C LEU A 327 2.61 6.13 -2.20
N LEU A 328 3.42 5.81 -1.21
CA LEU A 328 4.78 6.34 -1.08
C LEU A 328 5.72 5.77 -2.14
N GLY A 329 5.54 4.52 -2.58
CA GLY A 329 6.27 3.96 -3.72
C GLY A 329 5.89 4.59 -5.05
N PHE A 330 4.60 4.87 -5.25
CA PHE A 330 4.16 5.63 -6.41
C PHE A 330 4.67 7.06 -6.40
N ALA A 331 4.69 7.71 -5.23
CA ALA A 331 5.29 9.02 -5.07
C ALA A 331 6.81 9.00 -5.35
N ASP A 332 7.53 7.95 -4.94
CA ASP A 332 8.95 7.78 -5.22
C ASP A 332 9.21 7.65 -6.73
N ASP A 333 8.41 6.83 -7.41
CA ASP A 333 8.48 6.68 -8.88
C ASP A 333 8.23 8.00 -9.64
N VAL A 334 7.29 8.82 -9.15
CA VAL A 334 6.92 10.09 -9.81
C VAL A 334 7.92 11.21 -9.48
N LEU A 335 8.45 11.25 -8.25
CA LEU A 335 9.24 12.37 -7.74
C LEU A 335 10.75 12.12 -7.73
N ASP A 336 11.21 10.89 -8.02
CA ASP A 336 12.62 10.44 -7.91
C ASP A 336 13.25 10.87 -6.58
N LEU A 337 12.71 10.35 -5.46
CA LEU A 337 13.06 10.82 -4.14
C LEU A 337 14.51 10.46 -3.75
N ARG A 338 15.13 11.31 -2.93
CA ARG A 338 16.47 11.07 -2.40
C ARG A 338 16.51 9.78 -1.55
N TRP A 339 17.63 9.06 -1.61
CA TRP A 339 17.83 7.78 -0.92
C TRP A 339 17.53 7.81 0.60
N SER A 340 17.79 8.93 1.27
CA SER A 340 17.49 9.09 2.70
C SER A 340 15.98 9.08 2.98
N VAL A 341 15.18 9.60 2.05
CA VAL A 341 13.71 9.54 2.12
C VAL A 341 13.26 8.11 1.87
N LYS A 342 13.86 7.39 0.92
CA LYS A 342 13.54 5.96 0.64
C LYS A 342 13.69 5.05 1.86
N LEU A 343 14.57 5.39 2.81
CA LEU A 343 14.68 4.68 4.09
C LEU A 343 13.64 5.12 5.14
N LEU A 344 13.22 6.39 5.10
CA LEU A 344 12.25 6.96 6.02
C LEU A 344 10.80 6.54 5.69
N LEU A 345 10.46 6.40 4.40
CA LEU A 345 9.10 6.09 3.96
C LEU A 345 8.56 4.78 4.55
N PRO A 346 9.26 3.63 4.49
CA PRO A 346 8.76 2.39 5.07
C PRO A 346 8.70 2.44 6.59
N LEU A 347 9.56 3.24 7.23
CA LEU A 347 9.54 3.43 8.68
C LEU A 347 8.24 4.11 9.12
N ILE A 348 7.84 5.19 8.45
CA ILE A 348 6.56 5.87 8.70
C ILE A 348 5.38 4.96 8.36
N ALA A 349 5.42 4.30 7.20
CA ALA A 349 4.36 3.41 6.75
C ALA A 349 4.18 2.18 7.66
N SER A 350 5.23 1.75 8.38
CA SER A 350 5.14 0.64 9.34
C SER A 350 4.50 1.02 10.68
N LEU A 351 4.35 2.30 11.01
CA LEU A 351 3.84 2.76 12.33
C LEU A 351 2.50 2.14 12.75
N PRO A 352 1.48 2.03 11.87
CA PRO A 352 0.21 1.38 12.23
C PRO A 352 0.42 -0.06 12.71
N LEU A 353 1.26 -0.81 11.99
CA LEU A 353 1.62 -2.19 12.33
C LEU A 353 2.27 -2.29 13.71
N LEU A 354 3.23 -1.40 14.02
CA LEU A 354 3.92 -1.38 15.32
C LEU A 354 2.97 -1.06 16.47
N LEU A 355 2.05 -0.11 16.25
CA LEU A 355 1.06 0.27 17.26
C LEU A 355 0.09 -0.85 17.57
N VAL A 356 -0.38 -1.58 16.54
CA VAL A 356 -1.25 -2.74 16.75
C VAL A 356 -0.50 -3.90 17.38
N TYR A 357 0.74 -4.16 16.96
CA TYR A 357 1.56 -5.18 17.61
C TYR A 357 1.73 -4.89 19.11
N PHE A 358 2.02 -3.63 19.45
CA PHE A 358 2.11 -3.17 20.82
C PHE A 358 0.78 -3.35 21.58
N ALA A 359 -0.34 -3.01 20.95
CA ALA A 359 -1.66 -3.05 21.56
C ALA A 359 -2.22 -4.47 21.74
N ASN A 360 -1.81 -5.44 20.93
CA ASN A 360 -2.40 -6.78 20.95
C ASN A 360 -1.50 -7.82 21.61
N TYR A 361 -0.21 -7.86 21.26
CA TYR A 361 0.64 -9.02 21.60
C TYR A 361 1.48 -8.84 22.87
N HIS A 362 1.78 -7.60 23.27
CA HIS A 362 2.47 -7.26 24.53
C HIS A 362 3.81 -7.98 24.80
N SER A 363 4.33 -8.75 23.83
CA SER A 363 5.53 -9.57 23.97
C SER A 363 6.65 -9.04 23.09
N THR A 364 7.77 -8.71 23.70
CA THR A 364 9.02 -8.30 23.04
C THR A 364 10.17 -9.28 23.33
N THR A 365 9.81 -10.47 23.81
CA THR A 365 10.75 -11.50 24.21
C THR A 365 11.03 -12.43 23.05
N ILE A 366 12.32 -12.56 22.70
CA ILE A 366 12.76 -13.52 21.69
C ILE A 366 13.37 -14.75 22.35
N ILE A 367 13.12 -15.91 21.76
CA ILE A 367 13.82 -17.15 22.11
C ILE A 367 15.18 -17.13 21.42
N LEU A 368 16.24 -17.37 22.19
CA LEU A 368 17.61 -17.44 21.69
C LEU A 368 17.98 -18.86 21.24
N PRO A 369 18.75 -18.99 20.15
CA PRO A 369 19.20 -20.29 19.66
C PRO A 369 20.22 -20.92 20.62
N LYS A 370 20.20 -22.25 20.73
CA LYS A 370 21.03 -23.09 21.63
C LYS A 370 22.50 -22.64 21.73
N PRO A 371 23.22 -22.30 20.63
CA PRO A 371 24.63 -21.88 20.73
C PRO A 371 24.85 -20.58 21.50
N VAL A 372 23.85 -19.70 21.56
CA VAL A 372 23.94 -18.37 22.20
C VAL A 372 23.48 -18.41 23.66
N ARG A 373 22.67 -19.42 24.03
CA ARG A 373 22.09 -19.54 25.38
C ARG A 373 23.09 -19.52 26.52
N PRO A 374 24.29 -20.12 26.43
CA PRO A 374 25.28 -20.06 27.51
C PRO A 374 25.71 -18.63 27.89
N TYR A 375 25.60 -17.67 26.95
CA TYR A 375 26.06 -16.31 27.15
C TYR A 375 24.95 -15.34 27.54
N LEU A 376 23.72 -15.56 27.05
CA LEU A 376 22.63 -14.59 27.11
C LEU A 376 21.33 -15.16 27.70
N GLY A 377 21.32 -16.43 28.13
CA GLY A 377 20.14 -17.12 28.64
C GLY A 377 19.23 -17.69 27.55
N GLN A 378 18.11 -18.29 27.95
CA GLN A 378 17.18 -18.95 27.02
C GLN A 378 16.29 -17.96 26.25
N GLN A 379 15.93 -16.87 26.90
CA GLN A 379 15.04 -15.83 26.38
C GLN A 379 15.65 -14.47 26.65
N TRP A 380 15.45 -13.54 25.72
CA TRP A 380 15.89 -12.15 25.88
C TRP A 380 14.75 -11.20 25.56
N ASN A 381 14.36 -10.38 26.53
CA ASN A 381 13.46 -9.25 26.30
C ASN A 381 14.21 -8.08 25.65
N LEU A 382 13.89 -7.81 24.40
CA LEU A 382 14.51 -6.74 23.61
C LEU A 382 13.84 -5.37 23.84
N GLY A 383 12.63 -5.32 24.42
CA GLY A 383 11.87 -4.09 24.63
C GLY A 383 11.75 -3.26 23.34
N ILE A 384 12.17 -2.00 23.39
CA ILE A 384 12.13 -1.07 22.25
C ILE A 384 12.93 -1.56 21.04
N LEU A 385 14.00 -2.33 21.24
CA LEU A 385 14.83 -2.88 20.16
C LEU A 385 14.03 -3.86 19.29
N TYR A 386 13.00 -4.51 19.83
CA TYR A 386 12.12 -5.37 19.05
C TYR A 386 11.24 -4.57 18.08
N TYR A 387 10.75 -3.40 18.49
CA TYR A 387 10.02 -2.48 17.62
C TYR A 387 10.94 -1.91 16.53
N ILE A 388 12.16 -1.51 16.89
CA ILE A 388 13.16 -1.09 15.90
C ILE A 388 13.44 -2.22 14.90
N TYR A 389 13.58 -3.46 15.37
CA TYR A 389 13.72 -4.63 14.50
C TYR A 389 12.53 -4.77 13.54
N MET A 390 11.28 -4.70 14.01
CA MET A 390 10.10 -4.80 13.14
C MET A 390 10.04 -3.68 12.08
N SER A 391 10.34 -2.44 12.46
CA SER A 391 10.46 -1.33 11.49
C SER A 391 11.57 -1.59 10.47
N MET A 392 12.74 -2.07 10.93
CA MET A 392 13.87 -2.38 10.05
C MET A 392 13.58 -3.58 9.14
N VAL A 393 12.74 -4.53 9.54
CA VAL A 393 12.25 -5.59 8.67
C VAL A 393 11.40 -5.01 7.53
N ALA A 394 10.49 -4.07 7.82
CA ALA A 394 9.73 -3.39 6.77
C ALA A 394 10.64 -2.61 5.80
N VAL A 395 11.57 -1.82 6.33
CA VAL A 395 12.57 -1.07 5.54
C VAL A 395 13.44 -2.02 4.70
N PHE A 396 13.88 -3.14 5.28
CA PHE A 396 14.70 -4.12 4.59
C PHE A 396 13.91 -4.79 3.46
N CYS A 397 12.71 -5.31 3.71
CA CYS A 397 11.95 -6.04 2.70
C CYS A 397 11.65 -5.19 1.46
N THR A 398 11.27 -3.91 1.63
CA THR A 398 10.98 -3.02 0.50
C THR A 398 12.21 -2.68 -0.32
N ASN A 399 13.31 -2.33 0.36
CA ASN A 399 14.55 -1.94 -0.31
C ASN A 399 15.31 -3.14 -0.88
N ALA A 400 15.27 -4.30 -0.24
CA ALA A 400 16.04 -5.48 -0.64
C ALA A 400 15.54 -6.06 -1.97
N ILE A 401 14.21 -6.04 -2.20
CA ILE A 401 13.63 -6.36 -3.52
C ILE A 401 14.03 -5.27 -4.52
N ASN A 402 13.96 -4.00 -4.13
CA ASN A 402 14.25 -2.89 -5.04
C ASN A 402 15.71 -2.85 -5.54
N ILE A 403 16.69 -3.20 -4.70
CA ILE A 403 18.10 -3.25 -5.12
C ILE A 403 18.45 -4.53 -5.88
N LEU A 404 17.59 -5.55 -5.87
CA LEU A 404 17.71 -6.78 -6.68
C LEU A 404 16.78 -6.70 -7.88
N ALA A 405 17.00 -5.69 -8.71
CA ALA A 405 16.15 -5.31 -9.83
C ALA A 405 16.99 -5.07 -11.10
N GLY A 406 16.33 -4.80 -12.22
CA GLY A 406 16.99 -4.34 -13.45
C GLY A 406 17.16 -5.39 -14.54
N VAL A 407 16.48 -6.52 -14.42
CA VAL A 407 16.40 -7.58 -15.43
C VAL A 407 14.92 -7.94 -15.59
N ASN A 408 14.44 -8.00 -16.83
CA ASN A 408 13.02 -8.24 -17.12
C ASN A 408 12.45 -9.46 -16.36
N GLY A 409 11.37 -9.26 -15.62
CA GLY A 409 10.67 -10.27 -14.82
C GLY A 409 11.26 -10.56 -13.43
N LEU A 410 12.37 -9.94 -13.03
CA LEU A 410 13.09 -10.31 -11.80
C LEU A 410 12.37 -9.83 -10.53
N GLU A 411 11.90 -8.59 -10.48
CA GLU A 411 11.25 -7.96 -9.33
C GLU A 411 9.94 -8.68 -8.99
N VAL A 412 9.12 -8.92 -10.01
CA VAL A 412 7.84 -9.63 -9.88
C VAL A 412 8.08 -11.12 -9.64
N GLY A 413 9.03 -11.72 -10.36
CA GLY A 413 9.31 -13.15 -10.31
C GLY A 413 9.82 -13.58 -8.93
N GLN A 414 10.79 -12.86 -8.36
CA GLN A 414 11.28 -13.16 -7.02
C GLN A 414 10.18 -12.97 -5.96
N SER A 415 9.35 -11.93 -6.11
CA SER A 415 8.24 -11.64 -5.18
C SER A 415 7.18 -12.74 -5.22
N ILE A 416 6.84 -13.26 -6.40
CA ILE A 416 5.91 -14.40 -6.53
C ILE A 416 6.50 -15.67 -5.90
N VAL A 417 7.80 -15.96 -6.10
CA VAL A 417 8.42 -17.12 -5.45
C VAL A 417 8.39 -17.00 -3.93
N ILE A 418 8.69 -15.82 -3.38
CA ILE A 418 8.60 -15.56 -1.93
C ILE A 418 7.16 -15.74 -1.46
N ALA A 419 6.18 -15.13 -2.14
CA ALA A 419 4.76 -15.24 -1.79
C ALA A 419 4.26 -16.69 -1.82
N MET A 420 4.63 -17.45 -2.85
CA MET A 420 4.31 -18.88 -2.97
C MET A 420 4.97 -19.70 -1.86
N SER A 421 6.19 -19.34 -1.46
CA SER A 421 6.89 -19.99 -0.35
C SER A 421 6.17 -19.76 0.98
N ILE A 422 5.76 -18.52 1.25
CA ILE A 422 4.97 -18.16 2.44
C ILE A 422 3.60 -18.85 2.39
N PHE A 423 2.95 -18.88 1.22
CA PHE A 423 1.68 -19.59 1.03
C PHE A 423 1.80 -21.08 1.37
N ILE A 424 2.79 -21.79 0.81
CA ILE A 424 3.04 -23.21 1.11
C ILE A 424 3.38 -23.39 2.59
N PHE A 425 4.22 -22.51 3.16
CA PHE A 425 4.58 -22.56 4.57
C PHE A 425 3.36 -22.44 5.48
N ASN A 426 2.48 -21.47 5.22
CA ASN A 426 1.25 -21.30 5.97
C ASN A 426 0.32 -22.50 5.84
N LEU A 427 0.16 -23.06 4.63
CA LEU A 427 -0.67 -24.26 4.44
C LEU A 427 -0.18 -25.44 5.28
N VAL A 428 1.13 -25.62 5.43
CA VAL A 428 1.70 -26.66 6.30
C VAL A 428 1.45 -26.35 7.77
N GLU A 429 1.65 -25.11 8.18
CA GLU A 429 1.53 -24.69 9.59
C GLU A 429 0.06 -24.46 10.04
N LEU A 430 -0.93 -24.51 9.14
CA LEU A 430 -2.36 -24.50 9.49
C LEU A 430 -2.76 -25.68 10.37
N GLN A 431 -2.01 -26.78 10.35
CA GLN A 431 -2.24 -27.94 11.23
C GLN A 431 -1.56 -27.78 12.60
N GLY A 432 -0.77 -26.71 12.77
CA GLY A 432 -0.01 -26.42 13.99
C GLY A 432 -0.79 -25.62 15.03
N THR A 433 -0.09 -25.24 16.10
CA THR A 433 -0.67 -24.50 17.23
C THR A 433 -0.99 -23.04 16.93
N CYS A 434 -0.33 -22.45 15.92
CA CYS A 434 -0.46 -21.04 15.55
C CYS A 434 -1.25 -20.86 14.23
N TRP A 435 -2.29 -21.68 14.03
CA TRP A 435 -3.01 -21.75 12.75
C TRP A 435 -3.71 -20.43 12.41
N GLU A 436 -4.15 -19.64 13.40
CA GLU A 436 -4.82 -18.34 13.17
C GLU A 436 -3.88 -17.32 12.53
N GLU A 437 -2.62 -17.27 12.97
CA GLU A 437 -1.58 -16.38 12.43
C GLU A 437 -1.24 -16.75 10.97
N HIS A 438 -1.19 -18.06 10.69
CA HIS A 438 -0.97 -18.56 9.33
C HIS A 438 -2.17 -18.35 8.43
N LEU A 439 -3.40 -18.46 8.95
CA LEU A 439 -4.62 -18.14 8.24
C LEU A 439 -4.72 -16.65 7.91
N PHE A 440 -4.39 -15.77 8.86
CA PHE A 440 -4.24 -14.33 8.62
C PHE A 440 -3.29 -14.08 7.44
N SER A 441 -2.11 -14.69 7.46
CA SER A 441 -1.14 -14.50 6.38
C SER A 441 -1.65 -15.03 5.02
N LEU A 442 -2.38 -16.16 4.99
CA LEU A 442 -2.98 -16.69 3.76
C LEU A 442 -3.97 -15.72 3.13
N TYR A 443 -4.79 -15.02 3.92
CA TYR A 443 -5.73 -14.04 3.40
C TYR A 443 -5.04 -12.88 2.66
N PHE A 444 -3.80 -12.53 3.02
CA PHE A 444 -3.00 -11.54 2.29
C PHE A 444 -2.21 -12.17 1.13
N MET A 445 -1.64 -13.37 1.30
CA MET A 445 -0.83 -13.99 0.24
C MET A 445 -1.65 -14.38 -0.99
N ILE A 446 -2.90 -14.85 -0.81
CA ILE A 446 -3.74 -15.29 -1.93
C ILE A 446 -4.05 -14.13 -2.89
N PRO A 447 -4.60 -12.98 -2.44
CA PRO A 447 -4.81 -11.82 -3.31
C PRO A 447 -3.50 -11.26 -3.86
N PHE A 448 -2.42 -11.27 -3.06
CA PHE A 448 -1.12 -10.78 -3.53
C PHE A 448 -0.63 -11.59 -4.75
N ILE A 449 -0.66 -12.92 -4.68
CA ILE A 449 -0.30 -13.81 -5.80
C ILE A 449 -1.23 -13.58 -7.00
N ALA A 450 -2.54 -13.50 -6.75
CA ALA A 450 -3.55 -13.33 -7.81
C ALA A 450 -3.39 -12.01 -8.57
N CYS A 451 -3.00 -10.93 -7.90
CA CYS A 451 -2.79 -9.62 -8.51
C CYS A 451 -1.42 -9.47 -9.17
N THR A 452 -0.38 -10.14 -8.65
CA THR A 452 0.99 -10.02 -9.17
C THR A 452 1.27 -10.95 -10.35
N LEU A 453 0.63 -12.12 -10.43
CA LEU A 453 0.84 -13.08 -11.52
C LEU A 453 0.51 -12.52 -12.92
N PRO A 454 -0.60 -11.78 -13.14
CA PRO A 454 -0.85 -11.10 -14.42
C PRO A 454 0.19 -10.04 -14.76
N ILE A 455 0.73 -9.33 -13.75
CA ILE A 455 1.82 -8.38 -13.94
C ILE A 455 3.10 -9.11 -14.36
N LEU A 456 3.40 -10.28 -13.78
CA LEU A 456 4.56 -11.08 -14.18
C LEU A 456 4.47 -11.46 -15.66
N ILE A 457 3.30 -11.90 -16.14
CA ILE A 457 3.12 -12.28 -17.55
C ILE A 457 3.48 -11.11 -18.48
N LYS A 458 3.16 -9.87 -18.08
CA LYS A 458 3.40 -8.66 -18.88
C LYS A 458 4.78 -8.03 -18.65
N ASN A 459 5.41 -8.29 -17.52
CA ASN A 459 6.76 -7.86 -17.20
C ASN A 459 7.83 -8.91 -17.56
N TRP A 460 7.45 -10.16 -17.83
CA TRP A 460 8.35 -11.20 -18.28
C TRP A 460 9.03 -10.82 -19.59
N TYR A 461 10.21 -11.39 -19.84
CA TYR A 461 10.95 -11.11 -21.06
C TYR A 461 10.16 -11.53 -22.31
N PRO A 462 10.03 -10.66 -23.33
CA PRO A 462 10.41 -9.24 -23.35
C PRO A 462 9.36 -8.36 -22.63
N ALA A 463 9.79 -7.55 -21.66
CA ALA A 463 8.85 -6.77 -20.85
C ALA A 463 8.01 -5.79 -21.68
N GLU A 464 6.68 -5.86 -21.53
CA GLU A 464 5.73 -4.90 -22.08
C GLU A 464 5.49 -3.71 -21.15
N ILE A 465 5.73 -3.90 -19.85
CA ILE A 465 5.55 -2.95 -18.76
C ILE A 465 6.67 -3.08 -17.72
N PHE A 466 6.97 -1.99 -17.02
CA PHE A 466 7.81 -1.97 -15.82
C PHE A 466 6.97 -1.71 -14.57
N VAL A 467 7.41 -2.30 -13.48
CA VAL A 467 6.63 -2.34 -12.25
C VAL A 467 6.91 -1.17 -11.30
N GLY A 468 8.07 -0.53 -11.45
CA GLY A 468 8.53 0.60 -10.65
C GLY A 468 8.86 0.24 -9.20
N ASP A 469 9.35 1.23 -8.45
CA ASP A 469 9.57 1.16 -7.00
C ASP A 469 8.24 0.85 -6.28
N THR A 470 7.11 1.26 -6.86
CA THR A 470 5.76 0.97 -6.34
C THR A 470 5.56 -0.52 -6.03
N LEU A 471 5.90 -1.44 -6.95
CA LEU A 471 5.71 -2.86 -6.72
C LEU A 471 6.71 -3.40 -5.67
N CYS A 472 7.96 -2.94 -5.71
CA CYS A 472 8.98 -3.36 -4.76
C CYS A 472 8.56 -3.00 -3.32
N TYR A 473 8.06 -1.78 -3.14
CA TYR A 473 7.57 -1.28 -1.86
C TYR A 473 6.27 -1.97 -1.42
N PHE A 474 5.32 -2.16 -2.34
CA PHE A 474 4.10 -2.95 -2.11
C PHE A 474 4.43 -4.38 -1.63
N SER A 475 5.30 -5.07 -2.36
CA SER A 475 5.68 -6.46 -2.07
C SER A 475 6.40 -6.57 -0.74
N GLY A 476 7.43 -5.73 -0.53
CA GLY A 476 8.21 -5.74 0.69
C GLY A 476 7.38 -5.45 1.94
N MET A 477 6.47 -4.48 1.89
CA MET A 477 5.58 -4.19 3.02
C MET A 477 4.55 -5.30 3.24
N THR A 478 3.99 -5.87 2.18
CA THR A 478 3.05 -7.00 2.32
C THR A 478 3.72 -8.19 3.00
N PHE A 479 4.96 -8.53 2.62
CA PHE A 479 5.73 -9.57 3.28
C PHE A 479 6.04 -9.24 4.73
N ALA A 480 6.54 -8.02 5.00
CA ALA A 480 6.83 -7.59 6.37
C ALA A 480 5.60 -7.65 7.28
N VAL A 481 4.44 -7.18 6.80
CA VAL A 481 3.16 -7.24 7.52
C VAL A 481 2.79 -8.67 7.89
N VAL A 482 2.77 -9.59 6.92
CA VAL A 482 2.40 -10.98 7.22
C VAL A 482 3.43 -11.70 8.08
N GLY A 483 4.72 -11.38 7.93
CA GLY A 483 5.77 -11.95 8.78
C GLY A 483 5.72 -11.43 10.23
N ILE A 484 5.35 -10.17 10.43
CA ILE A 484 5.30 -9.53 11.75
C ILE A 484 4.03 -9.97 12.51
N ILE A 485 2.83 -9.80 11.93
CA ILE A 485 1.58 -10.23 12.56
C ILE A 485 1.49 -11.76 12.60
N GLY A 486 1.99 -12.44 11.57
CA GLY A 486 2.04 -13.90 11.56
C GLY A 486 3.09 -14.51 12.48
N HIS A 487 3.89 -13.70 13.19
CA HIS A 487 4.96 -14.16 14.09
C HIS A 487 6.02 -15.07 13.47
N PHE A 488 6.15 -15.12 12.14
CA PHE A 488 7.13 -15.93 11.43
C PHE A 488 8.17 -15.10 10.67
N SER A 489 8.39 -13.84 11.05
CA SER A 489 9.37 -12.92 10.43
C SER A 489 10.78 -13.53 10.27
N LYS A 490 11.21 -14.39 11.21
CA LYS A 490 12.47 -15.15 11.09
C LYS A 490 12.46 -16.12 9.90
N THR A 491 11.39 -16.90 9.73
CA THR A 491 11.21 -17.81 8.58
C THR A 491 11.03 -17.04 7.29
N MET A 492 10.29 -15.93 7.33
CA MET A 492 10.15 -15.02 6.19
C MET A 492 11.51 -14.49 5.72
N LEU A 493 12.38 -14.06 6.64
CA LEU A 493 13.73 -13.60 6.29
C LEU A 493 14.60 -14.71 5.69
N LEU A 494 14.35 -15.99 6.01
CA LEU A 494 15.01 -17.10 5.32
C LEU A 494 14.53 -17.22 3.85
N PHE A 495 13.25 -16.98 3.56
CA PHE A 495 12.78 -16.87 2.17
C PHE A 495 13.45 -15.70 1.42
N PHE A 496 13.98 -14.71 2.15
CA PHE A 496 14.74 -13.58 1.60
C PHE A 496 16.26 -13.83 1.49
N ILE A 497 16.76 -15.06 1.63
CA ILE A 497 18.21 -15.36 1.58
C ILE A 497 18.91 -14.72 0.36
N PRO A 498 18.41 -14.83 -0.88
CA PRO A 498 19.06 -14.18 -2.03
C PRO A 498 19.07 -12.65 -1.93
N GLN A 499 17.99 -12.04 -1.43
CA GLN A 499 17.91 -10.59 -1.21
C GLN A 499 18.89 -10.15 -0.12
N ILE A 500 19.03 -10.92 0.96
CA ILE A 500 20.01 -10.70 2.03
C ILE A 500 21.42 -10.79 1.46
N ILE A 501 21.73 -11.83 0.69
CA ILE A 501 23.06 -11.99 0.07
C ILE A 501 23.34 -10.83 -0.89
N ASN A 502 22.37 -10.39 -1.70
CA ASN A 502 22.55 -9.26 -2.61
C ASN A 502 22.78 -7.95 -1.86
N PHE A 503 22.05 -7.73 -0.75
CA PHE A 503 22.24 -6.59 0.13
C PHE A 503 23.63 -6.58 0.74
N LEU A 504 24.06 -7.69 1.35
CA LEU A 504 25.39 -7.85 1.96
C LEU A 504 26.52 -7.67 0.94
N LEU A 505 26.36 -8.25 -0.25
CA LEU A 505 27.29 -8.06 -1.36
C LEU A 505 27.35 -6.59 -1.80
N SER A 506 26.21 -5.89 -1.81
CA SER A 506 26.10 -4.49 -2.20
C SER A 506 26.63 -3.48 -1.17
N ILE A 507 26.83 -3.87 0.11
CA ILE A 507 27.30 -2.99 1.20
C ILE A 507 28.51 -2.12 0.82
N PRO A 508 29.60 -2.64 0.21
CA PRO A 508 30.74 -1.83 -0.18
C PRO A 508 30.37 -0.64 -1.07
N GLN A 509 29.43 -0.83 -1.99
CA GLN A 509 28.96 0.22 -2.89
C GLN A 509 27.90 1.11 -2.25
N LEU A 510 26.90 0.54 -1.56
CA LEU A 510 25.81 1.31 -0.92
C LEU A 510 26.34 2.30 0.13
N PHE A 511 27.33 1.90 0.92
CA PHE A 511 27.97 2.78 1.91
C PHE A 511 29.17 3.56 1.34
N HIS A 512 29.38 3.53 0.01
CA HIS A 512 30.43 4.28 -0.68
C HIS A 512 31.86 3.99 -0.18
N PHE A 513 32.11 2.76 0.33
CA PHE A 513 33.48 2.27 0.56
C PHE A 513 34.20 1.97 -0.77
N ILE A 514 33.43 1.62 -1.79
CA ILE A 514 33.81 1.49 -3.20
C ILE A 514 32.87 2.39 -4.01
N PRO A 515 33.34 3.06 -5.07
CA PRO A 515 32.48 3.88 -5.92
C PRO A 515 31.23 3.15 -6.40
N CYS A 516 30.07 3.77 -6.21
CA CYS A 516 28.78 3.23 -6.61
C CYS A 516 28.23 4.01 -7.81
N PRO A 517 28.13 3.40 -9.00
CA PRO A 517 27.46 4.04 -10.12
C PRO A 517 25.95 4.14 -9.87
N ARG A 518 25.27 5.07 -10.56
CA ARG A 518 23.81 5.23 -10.48
C ARG A 518 23.08 3.95 -10.90
N HIS A 519 23.54 3.31 -11.98
CA HIS A 519 22.99 2.05 -12.49
C HIS A 519 24.02 0.92 -12.33
N ARG A 520 23.63 -0.13 -11.61
CA ARG A 520 24.45 -1.34 -11.37
C ARG A 520 24.00 -2.57 -12.17
N LEU A 521 23.10 -2.32 -13.13
CA LEU A 521 22.54 -3.29 -14.07
C LEU A 521 23.67 -3.88 -14.93
N PRO A 522 23.52 -5.10 -15.46
CA PRO A 522 24.47 -5.64 -16.43
C PRO A 522 24.45 -4.81 -17.73
N ARG A 523 25.50 -4.93 -18.56
CA ARG A 523 25.59 -4.22 -19.85
C ARG A 523 25.29 -5.16 -21.01
N LEU A 524 24.38 -4.77 -21.89
CA LEU A 524 24.14 -5.49 -23.13
C LEU A 524 25.34 -5.42 -24.06
N ASN A 525 25.77 -6.57 -24.60
CA ASN A 525 26.59 -6.65 -25.80
C ASN A 525 25.65 -6.75 -27.03
N PRO A 526 25.53 -5.68 -27.84
CA PRO A 526 24.61 -5.67 -28.98
C PRO A 526 24.96 -6.70 -30.05
N GLU A 527 26.22 -7.11 -30.19
CA GLU A 527 26.63 -8.08 -31.21
C GLU A 527 26.14 -9.49 -30.85
N LEU A 528 26.28 -9.88 -29.59
CA LEU A 528 25.98 -11.22 -29.09
C LEU A 528 24.56 -11.40 -28.54
N ASP A 529 23.81 -10.30 -28.35
CA ASP A 529 22.50 -10.28 -27.67
C ASP A 529 22.53 -10.89 -26.25
N LYS A 530 23.64 -10.62 -25.55
CA LYS A 530 23.92 -11.17 -24.22
C LYS A 530 24.32 -10.05 -23.27
N LEU A 531 23.97 -10.22 -22.01
CA LEU A 531 24.34 -9.37 -20.90
C LEU A 531 25.73 -9.78 -20.38
N ASN A 532 26.61 -8.79 -20.28
CA ASN A 532 27.90 -8.88 -19.62
C ASN A 532 27.82 -8.26 -18.22
N ALA A 533 28.65 -8.75 -17.30
CA ALA A 533 28.80 -8.10 -16.00
C ALA A 533 29.26 -6.65 -16.21
N SER A 534 28.59 -5.70 -15.56
CA SER A 534 28.97 -4.30 -15.61
C SER A 534 30.12 -4.02 -14.65
N GLU A 535 31.02 -3.13 -15.06
CA GLU A 535 32.23 -2.78 -14.31
C GLU A 535 32.22 -1.31 -13.88
N VAL A 536 32.91 -1.04 -12.77
CA VAL A 536 33.22 0.29 -12.26
C VAL A 536 34.73 0.44 -12.18
N GLU A 537 35.23 1.58 -12.66
CA GLU A 537 36.64 1.91 -12.74
C GLU A 537 36.95 3.10 -11.83
N PHE A 538 38.05 3.01 -11.06
CA PHE A 538 38.46 4.07 -10.15
C PHE A 538 39.97 4.00 -9.84
N LYS A 539 40.55 5.11 -9.38
CA LYS A 539 41.97 5.17 -9.02
C LYS A 539 42.24 4.36 -7.76
N LYS A 540 43.34 3.61 -7.74
CA LYS A 540 43.74 2.85 -6.54
C LYS A 540 44.01 3.74 -5.34
N SER A 541 44.44 4.99 -5.56
CA SER A 541 44.67 6.01 -4.53
C SER A 541 43.43 6.35 -3.71
N ASP A 542 42.24 6.23 -4.30
CA ASP A 542 40.99 6.71 -3.69
C ASP A 542 40.40 5.67 -2.72
N LEU A 543 40.95 4.46 -2.73
CA LEU A 543 40.44 3.32 -1.98
C LEU A 543 40.97 3.32 -0.54
N LYS A 544 40.07 3.52 0.43
CA LYS A 544 40.39 3.41 1.86
C LYS A 544 40.68 1.96 2.27
N THR A 545 41.35 1.78 3.40
CA THR A 545 41.75 0.47 3.94
C THR A 545 40.58 -0.52 4.05
N LEU A 546 39.43 -0.06 4.54
CA LEU A 546 38.24 -0.92 4.68
C LEU A 546 37.69 -1.35 3.31
N GLY A 547 37.60 -0.43 2.35
CA GLY A 547 37.17 -0.73 0.98
C GLY A 547 38.11 -1.72 0.30
N TRP A 548 39.42 -1.60 0.53
CA TRP A 548 40.41 -2.56 0.02
C TRP A 548 40.27 -3.96 0.64
N LEU A 549 40.04 -4.05 1.97
CA LEU A 549 39.79 -5.33 2.63
C LEU A 549 38.54 -6.03 2.08
N MET A 550 37.44 -5.28 1.92
CA MET A 550 36.19 -5.79 1.35
C MET A 550 36.39 -6.25 -0.09
N LEU A 551 37.03 -5.43 -0.93
CA LEU A 551 37.35 -5.77 -2.32
C LEU A 551 38.18 -7.05 -2.42
N ARG A 552 39.22 -7.17 -1.58
CA ARG A 552 40.09 -8.35 -1.56
C ARG A 552 39.34 -9.61 -1.12
N PHE A 553 38.46 -9.51 -0.12
CA PHE A 553 37.62 -10.62 0.33
C PHE A 553 36.72 -11.14 -0.81
N PHE A 554 35.99 -10.25 -1.49
CA PHE A 554 35.11 -10.63 -2.59
C PHE A 554 35.86 -11.11 -3.84
N SER A 555 37.08 -10.61 -4.06
CA SER A 555 37.94 -11.06 -5.15
C SER A 555 38.48 -12.48 -4.91
N ILE A 556 38.98 -12.78 -3.69
CA ILE A 556 39.47 -14.12 -3.33
C ILE A 556 38.36 -15.16 -3.40
N THR A 557 37.16 -14.80 -2.94
CA THR A 557 35.97 -15.66 -3.00
C THR A 557 35.34 -15.75 -4.39
N LYS A 558 35.91 -15.08 -5.41
CA LYS A 558 35.46 -15.06 -6.81
C LYS A 558 34.02 -14.56 -7.01
N PHE A 559 33.49 -13.74 -6.10
CA PHE A 559 32.18 -13.09 -6.28
C PHE A 559 32.24 -11.92 -7.27
N ILE A 560 33.42 -11.32 -7.42
CA ILE A 560 33.69 -10.22 -8.35
C ILE A 560 34.88 -10.54 -9.25
N ARG A 561 34.91 -9.92 -10.43
CA ARG A 561 36.15 -9.82 -11.23
C ARG A 561 36.87 -8.54 -10.85
N TYR A 562 38.19 -8.65 -10.74
CA TYR A 562 39.08 -7.57 -10.37
C TYR A 562 40.27 -7.55 -11.31
N ARG A 563 40.58 -6.37 -11.84
CA ARG A 563 41.71 -6.12 -12.74
C ARG A 563 42.41 -4.83 -12.35
N GLU A 564 43.72 -4.85 -12.28
CA GLU A 564 44.55 -3.65 -12.17
C GLU A 564 45.19 -3.36 -13.53
N TYR A 565 45.18 -2.10 -13.94
CA TYR A 565 45.85 -1.65 -15.17
C TYR A 565 46.35 -0.22 -15.01
N LEU A 566 47.34 0.15 -15.80
CA LEU A 566 47.81 1.52 -15.92
C LEU A 566 46.98 2.24 -16.97
N ASN A 567 46.45 3.41 -16.63
CA ASN A 567 45.81 4.29 -17.60
C ASN A 567 46.88 4.94 -18.51
N ASN A 568 46.44 5.57 -19.61
CA ASN A 568 47.30 6.31 -20.54
C ASN A 568 48.15 7.39 -19.84
N ASP A 569 47.69 7.91 -18.70
CA ASP A 569 48.39 8.91 -17.89
C ASP A 569 49.39 8.30 -16.87
N GLY A 570 49.61 6.98 -16.88
CA GLY A 570 50.50 6.30 -15.94
C GLY A 570 49.92 6.12 -14.53
N GLU A 571 48.63 6.39 -14.34
CA GLU A 571 47.93 6.17 -13.06
C GLU A 571 47.45 4.72 -12.91
N LEU A 572 47.60 4.15 -11.72
CA LEU A 572 47.15 2.78 -11.41
C LEU A 572 45.64 2.75 -11.14
N MET A 573 44.90 2.18 -12.08
CA MET A 573 43.45 2.04 -12.06
C MET A 573 43.04 0.64 -11.64
N ILE A 574 41.88 0.55 -10.96
CA ILE A 574 41.21 -0.69 -10.63
C ILE A 574 39.89 -0.74 -11.40
N SER A 575 39.66 -1.83 -12.13
CA SER A 575 38.34 -2.20 -12.65
C SER A 575 37.78 -3.36 -11.83
N THR A 576 36.57 -3.18 -11.30
CA THR A 576 35.81 -4.25 -10.63
C THR A 576 34.42 -4.38 -11.19
N THR A 577 33.87 -5.59 -11.20
CA THR A 577 32.44 -5.78 -11.49
C THR A 577 31.57 -5.18 -10.39
N ASN A 578 30.40 -4.65 -10.76
CA ASN A 578 29.44 -4.15 -9.79
C ASN A 578 29.00 -5.23 -8.80
N PHE A 579 28.82 -4.84 -7.54
CA PHE A 579 28.64 -5.74 -6.42
C PHE A 579 27.16 -6.10 -6.27
N THR A 580 26.66 -6.97 -7.16
CA THR A 580 25.28 -7.49 -7.14
C THR A 580 25.27 -8.95 -7.54
N ILE A 581 24.28 -9.73 -7.05
CA ILE A 581 24.16 -11.15 -7.43
C ILE A 581 24.03 -11.31 -8.95
N ILE A 582 23.35 -10.37 -9.62
CA ILE A 582 23.18 -10.36 -11.08
C ILE A 582 24.55 -10.40 -11.77
N ASN A 583 25.46 -9.51 -11.37
CA ASN A 583 26.81 -9.47 -11.93
C ASN A 583 27.67 -10.66 -11.50
N THR A 584 27.50 -11.17 -10.27
CA THR A 584 28.18 -12.39 -9.82
C THR A 584 27.79 -13.61 -10.66
N VAL A 585 26.51 -13.80 -10.97
CA VAL A 585 26.04 -14.88 -11.85
C VAL A 585 26.68 -14.77 -13.24
N LEU A 586 26.79 -13.55 -13.80
CA LEU A 586 27.48 -13.31 -15.06
C LEU A 586 29.00 -13.52 -14.95
N CYS A 587 29.59 -13.31 -13.77
CA CYS A 587 31.00 -13.63 -13.51
C CYS A 587 31.24 -15.14 -13.57
N TRP A 588 30.34 -15.94 -12.99
CA TRP A 588 30.45 -17.40 -12.91
C TRP A 588 30.04 -18.12 -14.21
N CYS A 589 28.94 -17.71 -14.83
CA CYS A 589 28.38 -18.36 -16.01
C CYS A 589 28.85 -17.75 -17.34
N GLY A 590 29.52 -16.60 -17.31
CA GLY A 590 29.84 -15.81 -18.49
C GLY A 590 28.64 -15.03 -19.04
N PRO A 591 28.73 -14.49 -20.27
CA PRO A 591 27.68 -13.70 -20.88
C PRO A 591 26.40 -14.53 -21.12
N LEU A 592 25.25 -14.03 -20.67
CA LEU A 592 23.97 -14.73 -20.75
C LEU A 592 22.90 -13.86 -21.42
N HIS A 593 21.96 -14.49 -22.13
CA HIS A 593 20.77 -13.77 -22.60
C HIS A 593 19.91 -13.32 -21.40
N GLU A 594 19.20 -12.20 -21.52
CA GLU A 594 18.44 -11.60 -20.42
C GLU A 594 17.42 -12.56 -19.81
N GLU A 595 16.63 -13.24 -20.64
CA GLU A 595 15.65 -14.22 -20.16
C GLU A 595 16.32 -15.37 -19.39
N LYS A 596 17.46 -15.87 -19.90
CA LYS A 596 18.19 -16.96 -19.26
C LYS A 596 18.78 -16.53 -17.91
N LEU A 597 19.27 -15.29 -17.82
CA LEU A 597 19.75 -14.71 -16.57
C LEU A 597 18.60 -14.58 -15.55
N SER A 598 17.45 -14.05 -15.96
CA SER A 598 16.24 -13.94 -15.13
C SER A 598 15.81 -15.31 -14.57
N ARG A 599 15.73 -16.34 -15.44
CA ARG A 599 15.41 -17.71 -15.03
C ARG A 599 16.42 -18.29 -14.04
N ILE A 600 17.72 -18.03 -14.21
CA ILE A 600 18.76 -18.50 -13.27
C ILE A 600 18.59 -17.82 -11.90
N LEU A 601 18.32 -16.51 -11.87
CA LEU A 601 18.10 -15.78 -10.63
C LEU A 601 16.84 -16.25 -9.89
N ILE A 602 15.76 -16.53 -10.63
CA ILE A 602 14.54 -17.14 -10.07
C ILE A 602 14.83 -18.57 -9.57
N LEU A 603 15.64 -19.35 -10.27
CA LEU A 603 16.07 -20.67 -9.79
C LEU A 603 16.89 -20.56 -8.50
N ILE A 604 17.79 -19.58 -8.39
CA ILE A 604 18.51 -19.27 -7.15
C ILE A 604 17.50 -18.93 -6.04
N GLN A 605 16.45 -18.16 -6.34
CA GLN A 605 15.37 -17.87 -5.40
C GLN A 605 14.63 -19.12 -4.92
N ILE A 606 14.28 -20.03 -5.83
CA ILE A 606 13.61 -21.29 -5.48
C ILE A 606 14.53 -22.17 -4.63
N VAL A 607 15.79 -22.34 -5.04
CA VAL A 607 16.72 -23.25 -4.36
C VAL A 607 17.14 -22.71 -2.99
N PHE A 608 17.67 -21.48 -2.94
CA PHE A 608 18.23 -20.91 -1.72
C PHE A 608 17.21 -20.15 -0.88
N GLY A 609 16.22 -19.52 -1.50
CA GLY A 609 15.12 -18.88 -0.80
C GLY A 609 14.11 -19.90 -0.30
N THR A 610 13.58 -20.79 -1.15
CA THR A 610 12.47 -21.70 -0.77
C THR A 610 12.94 -23.03 -0.20
N LEU A 611 13.66 -23.85 -0.99
CA LEU A 611 13.98 -25.23 -0.63
C LEU A 611 14.92 -25.31 0.58
N LEU A 612 15.98 -24.50 0.59
CA LEU A 612 16.90 -24.40 1.71
C LEU A 612 16.18 -23.93 2.99
N THR A 613 15.25 -22.98 2.88
CA THR A 613 14.47 -22.51 4.03
C THR A 613 13.58 -23.61 4.59
N PHE A 614 12.87 -24.35 3.76
CA PHE A 614 12.07 -25.48 4.23
C PHE A 614 12.93 -26.57 4.86
N PHE A 615 14.10 -26.83 4.29
CA PHE A 615 15.08 -27.75 4.89
C PHE A 615 15.54 -27.25 6.28
N ILE A 616 15.90 -25.97 6.39
CA ILE A 616 16.28 -25.36 7.66
C ILE A 616 15.14 -25.46 8.67
N ARG A 617 13.93 -25.03 8.28
CA ARG A 617 12.75 -24.93 9.15
C ARG A 617 12.31 -26.28 9.69
N TYR A 618 12.22 -27.30 8.84
CA TYR A 618 11.63 -28.59 9.24
C TYR A 618 12.66 -29.64 9.69
N TYR A 619 13.93 -29.50 9.30
CA TYR A 619 14.98 -30.46 9.66
C TYR A 619 16.05 -29.86 10.59
N LEU A 620 16.55 -28.64 10.29
CA LEU A 620 17.67 -28.08 11.06
C LEU A 620 17.27 -27.29 12.31
N VAL A 621 16.04 -26.78 12.41
CA VAL A 621 15.57 -25.98 13.56
C VAL A 621 15.76 -26.71 14.89
N LYS A 622 15.66 -28.04 14.92
CA LYS A 622 15.87 -28.87 16.13
C LYS A 622 17.29 -28.74 16.72
N PHE A 623 18.28 -28.38 15.91
CA PHE A 623 19.64 -28.11 16.37
C PHE A 623 19.79 -26.73 17.02
N PHE A 624 18.90 -25.79 16.70
CA PHE A 624 18.96 -24.40 17.19
C PHE A 624 17.93 -24.12 18.28
N TYR A 625 16.78 -24.76 18.26
CA TYR A 625 15.69 -24.54 19.21
C TYR A 625 15.24 -25.87 19.81
N ASP A 626 14.59 -25.80 20.97
CA ASP A 626 13.95 -27.00 21.54
C ASP A 626 12.66 -27.27 20.79
N SER A 627 12.31 -28.55 20.68
CA SER A 627 11.14 -29.04 19.97
C SER A 627 9.84 -28.52 20.56
#